data_AF-G3Q2Z5-F1
#
_entry.id   AF-G3Q2Z5-F1
#
_cell.length_a   1.000
_cell.length_b   1.000
_cell.length_c   1.000
_cell.angle_alpha   90.00
_cell.angle_beta   90.00
_cell.angle_gamma   90.00
#
_symmetry.space_group_name_H-M   'P 1'
#
loop_
_entity.id
_entity.type
_entity.pdbx_description
1 polymer ?
#
loop_
_entity_poly.entity_id
_entity_poly.type
_entity_poly.pdbx_seq_one_letter_code
_entity_poly.pdbx_strand_id
1 'polypeptide(L)'
;MTHNELRERFAQFGDVECVSLHFRDRGDHYAFVTFYNMDDAFAAIDNGGKLRKPDELPFDICFGGRRQFCNTHYADLDANRDAESAPAKSRSEDLDFDSLLKQAQRGLKS
;
A
#
# COMPACT_ATOMS: atom_id res chain seq x y z
N MET A 1 20.20 14.79 6.30
CA MET A 1 19.35 13.67 5.87
C MET A 1 19.61 13.36 4.41
N THR A 2 20.59 12.50 4.17
CA THR A 2 20.90 11.89 2.88
C THR A 2 20.31 10.47 2.80
N HIS A 3 20.30 9.89 1.60
CA HIS A 3 19.78 8.54 1.35
C HIS A 3 20.50 7.49 2.22
N ASN A 4 21.83 7.59 2.31
CA ASN A 4 22.65 6.71 3.14
C ASN A 4 22.37 6.89 4.63
N GLU A 5 22.21 8.13 5.11
CA GLU A 5 21.90 8.37 6.53
C GLU A 5 20.56 7.75 6.93
N LEU A 6 19.53 7.86 6.09
CA LEU A 6 18.25 7.22 6.34
C LEU A 6 18.39 5.70 6.35
N ARG A 7 19.08 5.15 5.35
CA ARG A 7 19.31 3.71 5.28
C ARG A 7 20.03 3.20 6.54
N GLU A 8 21.10 3.86 6.98
CA GLU A 8 21.85 3.45 8.18
C GLU A 8 21.01 3.56 9.45
N ARG A 9 20.22 4.63 9.61
CA ARG A 9 19.33 4.78 10.77
C ARG A 9 18.23 3.73 10.80
N PHE A 10 17.65 3.41 9.66
CA PHE A 10 16.54 2.46 9.57
C PHE A 10 17.04 1.00 9.50
N ALA A 11 18.29 0.76 9.12
CA ALA A 11 18.93 -0.55 9.14
C ALA A 11 19.01 -1.17 10.55
N GLN A 12 18.88 -0.37 11.60
CA GLN A 12 18.82 -0.89 12.97
C GLN A 12 17.53 -1.68 13.26
N PHE A 13 16.46 -1.44 12.48
CA PHE A 13 15.18 -2.12 12.63
C PHE A 13 15.03 -3.32 11.71
N GLY A 14 15.74 -3.35 10.59
CA GLY A 14 15.75 -4.47 9.66
C GLY A 14 16.37 -4.13 8.31
N ASP A 15 16.28 -5.05 7.36
CA ASP A 15 16.92 -4.91 6.06
C ASP A 15 16.15 -3.94 5.15
N VAL A 16 16.77 -2.78 4.91
CA VAL A 16 16.25 -1.76 4.01
C VAL A 16 16.57 -2.14 2.56
N GLU A 17 15.53 -2.42 1.79
CA GLU A 17 15.61 -2.71 0.36
C GLU A 17 15.92 -1.44 -0.45
N CYS A 18 15.14 -0.38 -0.21
CA CYS A 18 15.23 0.85 -0.97
C CYS A 18 14.90 2.07 -0.12
N VAL A 19 15.58 3.18 -0.41
CA VAL A 19 15.23 4.51 0.13
C VAL A 19 14.96 5.44 -1.05
N SER A 20 13.99 6.34 -0.94
CA SER A 20 13.69 7.33 -1.98
C SER A 20 13.42 8.68 -1.31
N LEU A 21 14.23 9.68 -1.67
CA LEU A 21 14.11 11.04 -1.15
C LEU A 21 13.34 11.91 -2.14
N HIS A 22 12.30 12.58 -1.65
CA HIS A 22 11.48 13.49 -2.43
C HIS A 22 11.58 14.89 -1.83
N PHE A 23 12.18 15.79 -2.61
CA PHE A 23 12.26 17.21 -2.31
C PHE A 23 11.15 17.94 -3.08
N ARG A 24 10.43 18.84 -2.42
CA ARG A 24 9.41 19.69 -3.02
C ARG A 24 9.83 21.15 -2.91
N ASP A 25 9.69 21.91 -3.99
CA ASP A 25 9.94 23.37 -4.00
C ASP A 25 8.99 24.16 -3.08
N ARG A 26 7.78 23.63 -2.85
CA ARG A 26 6.79 24.19 -1.93
C ARG A 26 6.19 23.07 -1.08
N GLY A 27 6.71 22.91 0.13
CA GLY A 27 6.22 21.96 1.12
C GLY A 27 7.36 21.23 1.82
N ASP A 28 6.99 20.25 2.64
CA ASP A 28 7.95 19.45 3.39
C ASP A 28 8.61 18.38 2.50
N HIS A 29 9.88 18.12 2.79
CA HIS A 29 10.63 17.04 2.16
C HIS A 29 10.24 15.72 2.84
N TYR A 30 10.06 14.67 2.06
CA TYR A 30 9.67 13.36 2.58
C TYR A 30 10.55 12.27 1.98
N ALA A 31 10.62 11.16 2.70
CA ALA A 31 11.39 9.99 2.30
C ALA A 31 10.54 8.74 2.41
N PHE A 32 10.73 7.81 1.48
CA PHE A 32 10.23 6.45 1.62
C PHE A 32 11.39 5.53 1.95
N VAL A 33 11.14 4.63 2.90
CA VAL A 33 12.04 3.55 3.28
C VAL A 33 11.24 2.26 3.11
N THR A 34 11.70 1.40 2.21
CA THR A 34 11.10 0.10 1.95
C THR A 34 11.94 -0.96 2.63
N PHE A 35 11.29 -1.80 3.44
CA PHE A 35 11.90 -2.96 4.10
C PHE A 35 11.51 -4.25 3.39
N TYR A 36 12.36 -5.27 3.52
CA TYR A 36 12.03 -6.61 3.04
C TYR A 36 10.91 -7.28 3.85
N ASN A 37 10.91 -7.09 5.18
CA ASN A 37 9.91 -7.69 6.07
C ASN A 37 8.93 -6.65 6.61
N MET A 38 7.69 -7.10 6.82
CA MET A 38 6.63 -6.25 7.39
C MET A 38 6.89 -5.97 8.88
N ASP A 39 7.42 -6.94 9.62
CA ASP A 39 7.74 -6.80 11.04
C ASP A 39 8.79 -5.70 11.28
N ASP A 40 9.80 -5.63 10.42
CA ASP A 40 10.85 -4.60 10.45
C ASP A 40 10.26 -3.20 10.23
N ALA A 41 9.29 -3.09 9.30
CA ALA A 41 8.58 -1.84 9.05
C ALA A 41 7.73 -1.41 10.26
N PHE A 42 7.07 -2.36 10.95
CA PHE A 42 6.35 -2.08 12.20
C PHE A 42 7.28 -1.60 13.31
N ALA A 43 8.42 -2.29 13.51
CA ALA A 43 9.42 -1.91 14.49
C ALA A 43 9.99 -0.51 14.21
N ALA A 44 10.22 -0.18 12.94
CA ALA A 44 10.66 1.13 12.49
C ALA A 44 9.63 2.24 12.72
N ILE A 45 8.32 1.96 12.67
CA ILE A 45 7.29 2.96 12.98
C ILE A 45 7.22 3.20 14.49
N ASP A 46 7.18 2.12 15.28
CA ASP A 46 7.03 2.20 16.74
C ASP A 46 8.24 2.87 17.43
N ASN A 47 9.43 2.62 16.90
CA ASN A 47 10.68 3.12 17.49
C ASN A 47 11.37 4.21 16.64
N GLY A 48 10.97 4.40 15.39
CA GLY A 48 11.55 5.41 14.52
C GLY A 48 11.31 6.84 15.00
N GLY A 49 10.15 7.11 15.61
CA GLY A 49 9.88 8.44 16.19
C GLY A 49 10.86 8.81 17.32
N LYS A 50 11.46 7.80 17.97
CA LYS A 50 12.43 7.97 19.08
C LYS A 50 13.86 8.19 18.58
N LEU A 51 14.15 7.91 17.31
CA LEU A 51 15.44 8.19 16.66
C LEU A 51 15.68 9.66 16.37
N ARG A 52 14.66 10.50 16.60
CA ARG A 52 14.75 11.93 16.39
C ARG A 52 15.81 12.53 17.32
N LYS A 53 16.79 13.20 16.74
CA LYS A 53 17.75 13.99 17.50
C LYS A 53 17.08 15.31 17.94
N PRO A 54 17.40 15.83 19.13
CA PRO A 54 16.80 17.08 19.63
C PRO A 54 17.13 18.31 18.76
N ASP A 55 18.20 18.22 17.96
CA ASP A 55 18.64 19.27 17.03
C ASP A 55 17.99 19.14 15.62
N GLU A 56 17.19 18.10 15.38
CA GLU A 56 16.53 17.87 14.09
C GLU A 56 15.10 18.41 14.03
N LEU A 57 14.74 18.86 12.82
CA LEU A 57 13.38 19.24 12.47
C LEU A 57 12.38 18.12 12.82
N PRO A 58 11.18 18.46 13.29
CA PRO A 58 10.14 17.46 13.52
C PRO A 58 9.80 16.77 12.21
N PHE A 59 9.86 15.44 12.23
CA PHE A 59 9.40 14.59 11.14
C PHE A 59 8.47 13.53 11.73
N ASP A 60 7.42 13.21 10.99
CA ASP A 60 6.49 12.13 11.35
C ASP A 60 6.84 10.90 10.52
N ILE A 61 6.85 9.74 11.19
CA ILE A 61 7.02 8.44 10.53
C ILE A 61 5.66 7.77 10.54
N CYS A 62 5.18 7.42 9.35
CA CYS A 62 3.89 6.81 9.13
C CYS A 62 4.02 5.72 8.07
N PHE A 63 3.09 4.78 8.06
CA PHE A 63 3.02 3.82 6.96
C PHE A 63 2.77 4.61 5.66
N GLY A 64 3.65 4.41 4.68
CA GLY A 64 3.51 5.01 3.37
C GLY A 64 2.19 4.59 2.74
N GLY A 65 1.54 5.52 2.02
CA GLY A 65 0.28 5.23 1.34
C GLY A 65 0.45 4.05 0.37
N ARG A 66 -0.30 2.96 0.61
CA ARG A 66 -0.30 1.72 -0.18
C ARG A 66 -0.47 1.95 -1.70
N ARG A 67 -1.01 3.10 -2.08
CA ARG A 67 -1.53 3.41 -3.41
C ARG A 67 -0.53 4.00 -4.41
N GLN A 68 0.67 4.44 -4.01
CA GLN A 68 1.63 5.06 -4.95
C GLN A 68 2.90 4.25 -5.22
N PHE A 69 3.20 3.21 -4.43
CA PHE A 69 4.51 2.53 -4.50
C PHE A 69 4.43 1.06 -4.92
N CYS A 70 3.30 0.39 -4.70
CA CYS A 70 3.07 -0.93 -5.27
C CYS A 70 2.62 -0.76 -6.71
N ASN A 71 3.51 -1.04 -7.67
CA ASN A 71 3.22 -1.04 -9.12
C ASN A 71 2.22 -2.14 -9.54
N THR A 72 1.61 -2.81 -8.57
CA THR A 72 0.61 -3.86 -8.73
C THR A 72 -0.78 -3.26 -8.56
N HIS A 73 -1.64 -3.54 -9.53
CA HIS A 73 -3.04 -3.09 -9.58
C HIS A 73 -3.86 -3.74 -8.44
N TYR A 74 -3.70 -3.25 -7.22
CA TYR A 74 -4.45 -3.70 -6.06
C TYR A 74 -5.77 -2.94 -6.00
N ALA A 75 -6.89 -3.63 -6.24
CA ALA A 75 -8.22 -3.06 -6.04
C ALA A 75 -8.59 -3.18 -4.57
N ASP A 76 -8.77 -2.03 -3.91
CA ASP A 76 -9.29 -1.95 -2.55
C ASP A 76 -10.76 -2.39 -2.55
N LEU A 77 -11.05 -3.64 -2.17
CA LEU A 77 -12.41 -4.19 -2.11
C LEU A 77 -13.31 -3.57 -1.01
N ASP A 78 -12.82 -2.58 -0.29
CA ASP A 78 -13.54 -1.85 0.76
C ASP A 78 -13.75 -0.36 0.46
N ALA A 79 -13.15 0.18 -0.59
CA ALA A 79 -13.27 1.61 -0.93
C ALA A 79 -14.64 2.03 -1.49
N ASN A 80 -15.58 1.08 -1.69
CA ASN A 80 -16.92 1.38 -2.21
C ASN A 80 -18.06 1.14 -1.20
N ARG A 81 -17.77 1.08 0.11
CA ARG A 81 -18.85 0.87 1.09
C ARG A 81 -19.71 2.11 1.37
N ASP A 82 -19.35 3.28 0.85
CA ASP A 82 -20.05 4.56 1.12
C ASP A 82 -20.37 5.37 -0.15
N ALA A 83 -20.75 4.70 -1.25
CA ALA A 83 -21.39 5.39 -2.38
C ALA A 83 -22.53 4.56 -2.97
N GLU A 84 -23.73 4.94 -2.54
CA GLU A 84 -25.01 4.81 -3.25
C GLU A 84 -25.70 3.44 -3.26
N SER A 85 -26.63 3.34 -2.31
CA SER A 85 -27.93 2.73 -2.57
C SER A 85 -28.59 3.39 -3.80
N ALA A 86 -28.44 2.78 -4.97
CA ALA A 86 -29.26 3.10 -6.14
C ALA A 86 -29.95 1.82 -6.64
N PRO A 87 -31.29 1.77 -6.73
CA PRO A 87 -31.97 0.63 -7.32
C PRO A 87 -31.92 0.80 -8.85
N ALA A 88 -30.84 0.34 -9.48
CA ALA A 88 -30.80 0.20 -10.92
C ALA A 88 -31.66 -1.01 -11.32
N LYS A 89 -32.92 -0.74 -11.65
CA LYS A 89 -33.84 -1.72 -12.24
C LYS A 89 -33.30 -2.24 -13.58
N SER A 90 -33.33 -3.57 -13.68
CA SER A 90 -33.68 -4.38 -14.85
C SER A 90 -32.82 -4.28 -16.11
N ARG A 91 -31.94 -5.27 -16.29
CA ARG A 91 -32.03 -6.35 -17.32
C ARG A 91 -30.69 -7.07 -17.41
N SER A 92 -30.42 -7.91 -16.42
CA SER A 92 -29.45 -8.98 -16.56
C SER A 92 -30.21 -10.20 -16.09
N GLU A 93 -30.65 -11.03 -17.05
CA GLU A 93 -31.32 -12.30 -16.78
C GLU A 93 -30.59 -13.03 -15.65
N ASP A 94 -31.36 -13.55 -14.69
CA ASP A 94 -30.93 -14.51 -13.67
C ASP A 94 -30.26 -15.72 -14.36
N LEU A 95 -29.00 -15.56 -14.76
CA LEU A 95 -28.14 -16.67 -15.14
C LEU A 95 -27.64 -17.27 -13.84
N ASP A 96 -28.50 -18.12 -13.28
CA ASP A 96 -28.20 -18.90 -12.09
C ASP A 96 -26.89 -19.68 -12.32
N PHE A 97 -26.04 -19.72 -11.29
CA PHE A 97 -24.66 -20.24 -11.37
C PHE A 97 -24.60 -21.63 -12.03
N ASP A 98 -25.61 -22.44 -11.75
CA ASP A 98 -25.75 -23.81 -12.25
C ASP A 98 -25.93 -23.88 -13.79
N SER A 99 -26.56 -22.87 -14.38
CA SER A 99 -26.74 -22.76 -15.84
C SER A 99 -25.45 -22.40 -16.55
N LEU A 100 -24.65 -21.51 -15.96
CA LEU A 100 -23.32 -21.13 -16.47
C LEU A 100 -22.35 -22.32 -16.40
N LEU A 101 -22.36 -23.06 -15.28
CA LEU A 101 -21.50 -24.22 -15.09
C LEU A 101 -21.80 -25.32 -16.11
N LYS A 102 -23.08 -25.60 -16.38
CA LYS A 102 -23.51 -26.56 -17.41
C LYS A 102 -23.10 -26.14 -18.82
N GLN A 103 -23.18 -24.84 -19.16
CA GLN A 103 -22.73 -24.37 -20.46
C GLN A 103 -21.22 -24.57 -20.65
N ALA A 104 -20.42 -24.22 -19.63
CA ALA A 104 -18.96 -24.38 -19.69
C ALA A 104 -18.55 -25.86 -19.89
N GLN A 105 -19.22 -26.78 -19.18
CA GLN A 105 -18.92 -28.21 -19.27
C GLN A 105 -19.33 -28.85 -20.61
N ARG A 106 -20.30 -28.27 -21.33
CA ARG A 106 -20.70 -28.76 -22.67
C ARG A 106 -19.63 -28.54 -23.74
N GLY A 107 -18.73 -27.56 -23.56
CA GLY A 107 -17.61 -27.32 -24.47
C GLY A 107 -16.43 -28.29 -24.31
N LEU A 108 -16.41 -29.11 -23.24
CA LEU A 108 -15.32 -30.03 -22.94
C LEU A 108 -15.55 -31.48 -23.39
N LYS A 109 -16.71 -31.79 -23.98
CA LYS A 109 -16.99 -33.16 -24.44
C LYS A 109 -16.79 -33.26 -25.95
N SER A 110 -15.53 -33.48 -26.34
CA SER A 110 -15.16 -34.07 -27.64
C SER A 110 -15.39 -35.57 -27.62
#